data_AF-A0A2V9PY18-F1
#
_entry.id   AF-A0A2V9PY18-F1
#
_cell.length_a   1.000
_cell.length_b   1.000
_cell.length_c   1.000
_cell.angle_alpha   90.00
_cell.angle_beta   90.00
_cell.angle_gamma   90.00
#
_symmetry.space_group_name_H-M   'P 1'
#
loop_
_entity.id
_entity.type
_entity.pdbx_description
1 polymer ?
#
loop_
_entity_poly.entity_id
_entity_poly.type
_entity_poly.pdbx_seq_one_letter_code
_entity_poly.pdbx_strand_id
1 'polypeptide(L)' 'SGATVLSGISIGENAIVGAGSVVTKDVPPNTIVAGNPARVLRHIVPTLEMK' A
#
# COMPACT_ATOMS: atom_id res chain seq x y z
N SER A 1 3.29 14.47 -6.34
CA SER A 1 2.09 14.02 -5.59
C SER A 1 2.52 13.64 -4.17
N GLY A 2 1.59 13.62 -3.21
CA GLY A 2 1.86 13.21 -1.82
C GLY A 2 0.91 12.11 -1.36
N ALA A 3 1.20 11.51 -0.21
CA ALA A 3 0.31 10.64 0.55
C ALA A 3 0.51 10.95 2.04
N THR A 4 -0.54 10.83 2.84
CA THR A 4 -0.49 11.05 4.28
C THR A 4 -0.61 9.71 4.99
N VAL A 5 0.40 9.36 5.78
CA VAL A 5 0.43 8.16 6.61
C VAL A 5 0.18 8.58 8.05
N LEU A 6 -0.87 8.07 8.69
CA LEU A 6 -1.15 8.38 10.09
C LEU A 6 -0.10 7.75 11.01
N SER A 7 0.18 8.41 12.14
CA SER A 7 1.16 7.91 13.12
C SER A 7 0.77 6.55 13.68
N GLY A 8 1.77 5.70 13.94
CA GLY A 8 1.59 4.40 14.59
C GLY A 8 1.20 3.25 13.66
N ILE A 9 1.26 3.45 12.34
CA ILE A 9 1.00 2.39 11.35
C ILE A 9 2.27 1.98 10.60
N SER A 10 2.30 0.74 10.14
CA SER A 10 3.41 0.16 9.40
C SER A 10 3.08 0.01 7.91
N ILE A 11 4.06 0.33 7.06
CA ILE A 11 4.01 0.06 5.63
C ILE A 11 4.91 -1.14 5.35
N GLY A 12 4.32 -2.24 4.91
CA GLY A 12 5.04 -3.45 4.58
C GLY A 12 5.98 -3.26 3.39
N GLU A 13 7.00 -4.11 3.33
CA GLU A 13 7.99 -4.11 2.25
C GLU A 13 7.31 -4.30 0.89
N ASN A 14 7.81 -3.59 -0.14
CA ASN A 14 7.26 -3.57 -1.50
C ASN A 14 5.80 -3.09 -1.61
N ALA A 15 5.18 -2.55 -0.55
CA ALA A 15 3.85 -1.97 -0.66
C ALA A 15 3.87 -0.70 -1.52
N ILE A 16 2.79 -0.48 -2.27
CA ILE A 16 2.61 0.70 -3.14
C ILE A 16 1.45 1.53 -2.59
N VAL A 17 1.71 2.80 -2.29
CA VAL A 17 0.70 3.77 -1.86
C VAL A 17 0.39 4.72 -3.01
N GLY A 18 -0.86 4.76 -3.45
CA GLY A 18 -1.31 5.65 -4.52
C GLY A 18 -1.20 7.13 -4.15
N ALA A 19 -1.03 7.99 -5.17
CA ALA A 19 -1.04 9.44 -5.00
C ALA A 19 -2.36 9.94 -4.37
N GLY A 20 -2.28 10.89 -3.44
CA GLY A 20 -3.43 11.48 -2.74
C GLY A 20 -4.02 10.59 -1.64
N SER A 21 -3.36 9.48 -1.28
CA SER A 21 -3.91 8.55 -0.29
C SER A 21 -3.76 9.05 1.13
N VAL A 22 -4.74 8.75 1.98
CA VAL A 22 -4.66 8.90 3.44
C VAL A 22 -4.69 7.51 4.07
N VAL A 23 -3.51 7.04 4.48
CA VAL A 23 -3.33 5.70 5.02
C VAL A 23 -3.68 5.71 6.51
N THR A 24 -4.76 5.00 6.83
CA THR A 24 -5.35 4.97 8.19
C THR A 24 -5.16 3.63 8.90
N LYS A 25 -4.57 2.64 8.23
CA LYS A 25 -4.35 1.27 8.72
C LYS A 25 -3.03 0.72 8.18
N ASP A 26 -2.47 -0.28 8.86
CA ASP A 26 -1.29 -0.99 8.40
C ASP A 26 -1.47 -1.52 6.97
N VAL A 27 -0.41 -1.41 6.17
CA VAL A 27 -0.38 -1.91 4.80
C VAL A 27 0.47 -3.17 4.77
N PRO A 28 -0.09 -4.35 4.41
CA PRO A 28 0.69 -5.57 4.31
C PRO A 28 1.79 -5.47 3.23
N PRO A 29 2.88 -6.24 3.34
CA PRO A 29 3.87 -6.34 2.26
C PRO A 29 3.24 -6.71 0.92
N ASN A 30 3.88 -6.33 -0.18
CA ASN A 30 3.43 -6.65 -1.54
C ASN A 30 1.96 -6.26 -1.82
N THR A 31 1.50 -5.14 -1.26
CA THR A 31 0.09 -4.71 -1.39
C THR A 31 0.00 -3.32 -1.98
N ILE A 32 -0.96 -3.11 -2.88
CA ILE A 32 -1.25 -1.81 -3.48
C ILE A 32 -2.47 -1.22 -2.77
N VAL A 33 -2.32 -0.03 -2.18
CA VAL A 33 -3.41 0.72 -1.53
C VAL A 33 -3.61 2.09 -2.16
N ALA A 34 -4.84 2.58 -2.21
CA ALA A 34 -5.11 3.96 -2.63
C ALA A 34 -6.39 4.54 -2.01
N GLY A 35 -6.51 5.88 -2.02
CA GLY A 35 -7.71 6.61 -1.65
C GLY A 35 -7.65 7.29 -0.28
N ASN A 36 -8.71 8.02 0.06
CA ASN A 36 -8.89 8.68 1.35
C ASN A 36 -10.27 8.28 1.94
N PRO A 37 -10.34 7.31 2.87
CA PRO A 37 -9.23 6.53 3.44
C PRO A 37 -8.66 5.50 2.46
N ALA A 38 -7.37 5.17 2.60
CA ALA A 38 -6.70 4.19 1.75
C ALA A 38 -7.28 2.79 1.92
N ARG A 39 -7.55 2.11 0.81
CA ARG A 39 -8.05 0.73 0.76
C ARG A 39 -7.17 -0.14 -0.13
N VAL A 40 -7.11 -1.44 0.18
CA VAL A 40 -6.42 -2.42 -0.65
C VAL A 40 -7.09 -2.50 -2.03
N LEU A 41 -6.30 -2.30 -3.07
CA LEU A 41 -6.71 -2.47 -4.46
C LEU A 41 -6.39 -3.88 -4.95
N ARG A 42 -5.13 -4.32 -4.78
CA ARG A 42 -4.66 -5.65 -5.16
C ARG A 42 -3.33 -6.00 -4.50
N HIS A 43 -2.96 -7.28 -4.55
CA HIS A 43 -1.62 -7.73 -4.19
C HIS A 43 -0.67 -7.71 -5.40
N ILE A 44 0.61 -7.53 -5.12
CA ILE A 44 1.71 -7.62 -6.07
C ILE A 44 2.13 -9.09 -6.10
N VAL A 45 1.95 -9.72 -7.26
CA VAL A 45 2.50 -11.05 -7.54
C VAL A 45 3.90 -10.86 -8.12
N PRO A 46 4.96 -11.39 -7.49
CA PRO A 46 6.29 -11.37 -8.08
C PRO A 46 6.30 -12.21 -9.36
N THR A 47 6.70 -11.61 -10.48
CA THR A 47 6.79 -12.31 -11.77
C THR A 47 7.80 -13.48 -11.75
N LEU A 48 8.70 -13.52 -10.76
CA LEU A 48 9.74 -14.55 -10.62
C LEU A 48 9.22 -15.94 -10.21
N GLU A 49 7.92 -16.08 -9.93
CA GLU A 49 7.25 -17.37 -9.68
C GLU A 49 6.57 -17.96 -10.93
N MET A 50 6.62 -17.26 -12.07
CA MET A 50 6.20 -17.80 -13.37
C MET A 50 7.35 -18.62 -14.00
N LYS A 51 7.70 -19.74 -13.35
CA LYS A 51 8.55 -20.78 -13.96
C LYS A 51 7.88 -21.40 -15.18
#